data_AF-A0A0D3KM29-F1
#
_entry.id   AF-A0A0D3KM29-F1
#
_cell.length_a   1.000
_cell.length_b   1.000
_cell.length_c   1.000
_cell.angle_alpha   90.00
_cell.angle_beta   90.00
_cell.angle_gamma   90.00
#
_symmetry.space_group_name_H-M   'P 1'
#
loop_
_entity.id
_entity.type
_entity.pdbx_description
1 polymer ?
#
loop_
_entity_poly.entity_id
_entity_poly.type
_entity_poly.pdbx_seq_one_letter_code
_entity_poly.pdbx_strand_id
1 'polypeptide(L)'
;MKCDDVAALLEDPARRESVMNAAEAASRLTDSLASIAESQQVDADGQHAVSIDEDARRGLETFDTTQIFVMPVGDWTRALSQAVLKRRQRRACWVRGPFVSPYAAAKDFSQLILYASGIGITPALGVMGQYAGSTRMKFLVWSTRSAPMLKFFAPLLGDAQLAMIFYTGRPRLGQAELDAITSQGGNIIVQQHRPDLLHTLEEVMRGYEKSAAGISRAGELDLRRLDHNTRAAWCALYCGGSHAIRDQLEGCAKDLGIGFQAELFDW
;
A
#
# COMPACT_ATOMS: atom_id res chain seq x y z
N MET A 1 12.41 -2.87 -14.13
CA MET A 1 11.56 -1.80 -14.66
C MET A 1 12.51 -0.65 -14.94
N LYS A 2 12.45 0.00 -16.10
CA LYS A 2 13.32 1.15 -16.42
C LYS A 2 12.57 2.45 -16.12
N CYS A 3 13.26 3.56 -15.85
CA CYS A 3 12.69 4.91 -15.71
C CYS A 3 11.56 5.25 -16.70
N ASP A 4 11.65 4.75 -17.94
CA ASP A 4 10.65 5.00 -18.99
C ASP A 4 9.29 4.35 -18.71
N ASP A 5 9.24 3.24 -17.94
CA ASP A 5 8.02 2.52 -17.57
C ASP A 5 7.26 3.25 -16.45
N VAL A 6 7.97 3.86 -15.49
CA VAL A 6 7.38 4.65 -14.39
C VAL A 6 6.80 5.96 -14.92
N ALA A 7 7.54 6.66 -15.78
CA ALA A 7 7.07 7.90 -16.40
C ALA A 7 5.84 7.65 -17.29
N ALA A 8 5.83 6.54 -18.07
CA ALA A 8 4.69 6.17 -18.90
C ALA A 8 3.40 5.90 -18.10
N LEU A 9 3.52 5.36 -16.89
CA LEU A 9 2.38 5.10 -16.01
C LEU A 9 1.83 6.37 -15.34
N LEU A 10 2.65 7.42 -15.18
CA LEU A 10 2.27 8.70 -14.59
C LEU A 10 1.74 9.71 -15.62
N GLU A 11 1.99 9.49 -16.92
CA GLU A 11 1.68 10.39 -18.03
C GLU A 11 0.31 10.17 -18.70
N ASP A 12 -0.42 9.07 -18.44
CA ASP A 12 -1.70 8.77 -19.10
C ASP A 12 -2.88 9.62 -18.57
N PRO A 13 -3.43 10.57 -19.35
CA PRO A 13 -4.55 11.42 -18.94
C PRO A 13 -5.88 10.65 -18.86
N ALA A 14 -6.06 9.56 -19.63
CA ALA A 14 -7.30 8.79 -19.65
C ALA A 14 -7.53 8.03 -18.33
N ARG A 15 -6.46 7.78 -17.56
CA ARG A 15 -6.53 7.22 -16.20
C ARG A 15 -6.75 8.26 -15.10
N ARG A 16 -6.52 9.55 -15.37
CA ARG A 16 -6.93 10.65 -14.46
C ARG A 16 -8.44 10.87 -14.47
N GLU A 17 -9.12 10.54 -15.57
CA GLU A 17 -10.57 10.75 -15.75
C GLU A 17 -11.42 9.47 -15.56
N SER A 18 -10.83 8.28 -15.48
CA SER A 18 -11.57 7.00 -15.34
C SER A 18 -12.15 6.71 -13.93
N VAL A 19 -12.37 7.73 -13.11
CA VAL A 19 -12.96 7.59 -11.76
C VAL A 19 -14.51 7.50 -11.80
N MET A 20 -15.13 7.51 -12.97
CA MET A 20 -16.59 7.42 -13.09
C MET A 20 -17.03 6.30 -14.03
N ASN A 21 -17.01 5.05 -13.52
CA ASN A 21 -18.16 4.14 -13.59
C ASN A 21 -17.87 2.84 -12.84
N ALA A 22 -17.96 2.91 -11.51
CA ALA A 22 -17.92 1.76 -10.61
C ALA A 22 -19.12 0.80 -10.78
N ALA A 23 -20.14 1.18 -11.55
CA ALA A 23 -21.39 0.43 -11.69
C ALA A 23 -21.32 -0.76 -12.66
N GLU A 24 -20.50 -0.68 -13.73
CA GLU A 24 -20.42 -1.77 -14.73
C GLU A 24 -19.43 -2.88 -14.34
N ALA A 25 -18.38 -2.54 -13.56
CA ALA A 25 -17.45 -3.52 -13.02
C ALA A 25 -18.09 -4.39 -11.92
N ALA A 26 -18.99 -3.80 -11.12
CA ALA A 26 -19.74 -4.51 -10.08
C ALA A 26 -20.67 -5.60 -10.66
N SER A 27 -21.29 -5.36 -11.82
CA SER A 27 -22.24 -6.31 -12.43
C SER A 27 -21.58 -7.60 -12.94
N ARG A 28 -20.30 -7.56 -13.36
CA ARG A 28 -19.57 -8.74 -13.86
C ARG A 28 -18.93 -9.57 -12.73
N LEU A 29 -18.72 -8.95 -11.58
CA LEU A 29 -18.24 -9.59 -10.35
C LEU A 29 -19.34 -10.43 -9.68
N THR A 30 -20.60 -10.00 -9.73
CA THR A 30 -21.73 -10.73 -9.13
C THR A 30 -21.92 -12.13 -9.73
N ASP A 31 -21.77 -12.26 -11.06
CA ASP A 31 -21.97 -13.52 -11.77
C ASP A 31 -20.82 -14.53 -11.54
N SER A 32 -19.60 -14.04 -11.31
CA SER A 32 -18.44 -14.89 -10.99
C SER A 32 -18.33 -15.25 -9.50
N LEU A 33 -18.85 -14.40 -8.61
CA LEU A 33 -18.94 -14.69 -7.17
C LEU A 33 -20.07 -15.66 -6.84
N ALA A 34 -21.13 -15.72 -7.66
CA ALA A 34 -22.23 -16.68 -7.50
C ALA A 34 -21.75 -18.15 -7.61
N SER A 35 -20.81 -18.47 -8.50
CA SER A 35 -20.29 -19.85 -8.64
C SER A 35 -19.30 -20.24 -7.53
N ILE A 36 -18.67 -19.26 -6.88
CA ILE A 36 -17.80 -19.49 -5.72
C ILE A 36 -18.64 -19.62 -4.44
N ALA A 37 -19.76 -18.89 -4.34
CA ALA A 37 -20.71 -18.96 -3.22
C ALA A 37 -21.48 -20.29 -3.15
N GLU A 38 -21.68 -20.99 -4.28
CA GLU A 38 -22.29 -22.33 -4.30
C GLU A 38 -21.43 -23.40 -3.60
N SER A 39 -20.12 -23.14 -3.40
CA SER A 39 -19.23 -24.06 -2.67
C SER A 39 -19.24 -23.89 -1.15
N GLN A 40 -20.05 -22.97 -0.59
CA GLN A 40 -20.13 -22.71 0.85
C GLN A 40 -21.56 -22.73 1.45
N GLN A 41 -22.53 -23.31 0.75
CA GLN A 41 -23.84 -23.55 1.37
C GLN A 41 -23.80 -24.77 2.28
N VAL A 42 -23.77 -24.54 3.61
CA VAL A 42 -24.84 -24.96 4.53
C VAL A 42 -24.80 -24.06 5.77
N ASP A 43 -25.76 -23.15 5.91
CA ASP A 43 -26.74 -23.24 6.99
C ASP A 43 -27.87 -22.22 6.78
N ALA A 44 -29.09 -22.74 6.88
CA ALA A 44 -30.33 -22.03 6.73
C ALA A 44 -30.58 -21.15 7.97
N ASP A 45 -30.40 -19.84 7.84
CA ASP A 45 -31.26 -18.83 8.49
C ASP A 45 -30.80 -17.41 8.10
N GLY A 46 -31.42 -16.92 7.04
CA GLY A 46 -31.75 -15.53 6.68
C GLY A 46 -31.13 -14.30 7.35
N GLN A 47 -29.86 -14.27 7.75
CA GLN A 47 -29.16 -13.02 8.11
C GLN A 47 -27.83 -12.89 7.37
N HIS A 48 -27.73 -11.80 6.60
CA HIS A 48 -26.62 -11.42 5.73
C HIS A 48 -25.26 -11.60 6.40
N ALA A 49 -24.54 -12.67 6.02
CA ALA A 49 -23.14 -12.83 6.33
C ALA A 49 -22.32 -11.94 5.38
N VAL A 50 -22.16 -10.67 5.74
CA VAL A 50 -21.07 -9.88 5.16
C VAL A 50 -19.77 -10.50 5.65
N SER A 51 -18.83 -10.76 4.75
CA SER A 51 -17.54 -11.35 5.12
C SER A 51 -16.82 -10.40 6.08
N ILE A 52 -16.19 -10.91 7.14
CA ILE A 52 -15.41 -10.11 8.11
C ILE A 52 -14.40 -9.19 7.39
N ASP A 53 -13.86 -9.64 6.27
CA ASP A 53 -12.92 -8.88 5.44
C ASP A 53 -13.60 -7.69 4.72
N GLU A 54 -14.86 -7.83 4.31
CA GLU A 54 -15.63 -6.75 3.68
C GLU A 54 -16.08 -5.70 4.70
N ASP A 55 -16.49 -6.13 5.90
CA ASP A 55 -16.81 -5.22 7.01
C ASP A 55 -15.55 -4.46 7.47
N ALA A 56 -14.41 -5.14 7.57
CA ALA A 56 -13.13 -4.49 7.87
C ALA A 56 -12.75 -3.47 6.78
N ARG A 57 -12.92 -3.81 5.49
CA ARG A 57 -12.66 -2.85 4.41
C ARG A 57 -13.59 -1.64 4.47
N ARG A 58 -14.88 -1.85 4.71
CA ARG A 58 -15.87 -0.76 4.80
C ARG A 58 -15.55 0.23 5.91
N GLY A 59 -15.12 -0.26 7.08
CA GLY A 59 -14.72 0.64 8.18
C GLY A 59 -13.47 1.48 7.88
N LEU A 60 -12.62 1.07 6.92
CA LEU A 60 -11.48 1.89 6.47
C LEU A 60 -11.91 3.02 5.56
N GLU A 61 -13.00 2.84 4.82
CA GLU A 61 -13.56 3.87 3.94
C GLU A 61 -14.31 4.94 4.74
N THR A 62 -15.03 4.55 5.79
CA THR A 62 -15.88 5.45 6.59
C THR A 62 -15.16 6.07 7.79
N PHE A 63 -14.01 5.51 8.21
CA PHE A 63 -13.27 5.90 9.42
C PHE A 63 -14.12 5.97 10.71
N ASP A 64 -15.28 5.31 10.73
CA ASP A 64 -16.17 5.25 11.90
C ASP A 64 -15.65 4.32 13.00
N THR A 65 -14.60 3.56 12.70
CA THR A 65 -14.02 2.53 13.55
C THR A 65 -12.49 2.59 13.52
N THR A 66 -11.86 2.39 14.69
CA THR A 66 -10.41 2.18 14.76
C THR A 66 -10.10 0.71 14.46
N GLN A 67 -9.25 0.47 13.48
CA GLN A 67 -8.86 -0.88 13.07
C GLN A 67 -7.42 -1.19 13.44
N ILE A 68 -7.19 -2.42 13.89
CA ILE A 68 -5.86 -2.95 14.16
C ILE A 68 -5.68 -4.25 13.38
N PHE A 69 -4.55 -4.37 12.70
CA PHE A 69 -4.19 -5.59 11.97
C PHE A 69 -3.13 -6.33 12.77
N VAL A 70 -3.45 -7.55 13.21
CA VAL A 70 -2.59 -8.35 14.08
C VAL A 70 -2.19 -9.64 13.37
N MET A 71 -0.89 -9.82 13.11
CA MET A 71 -0.39 -11.07 12.56
C MET A 71 -0.21 -12.14 13.66
N PRO A 72 -0.61 -13.41 13.43
CA PRO A 72 -0.50 -14.50 14.40
C PRO A 72 0.93 -15.09 14.48
N VAL A 73 1.92 -14.27 14.82
CA VAL A 73 3.34 -14.67 14.86
C VAL A 73 3.82 -15.22 16.21
N GLY A 74 3.20 -14.88 17.32
CA GLY A 74 3.59 -15.28 18.68
C GLY A 74 2.43 -15.88 19.48
N ASP A 75 2.70 -16.34 20.70
CA ASP A 75 1.71 -17.08 21.51
C ASP A 75 0.45 -16.26 21.76
N TRP A 76 0.61 -14.99 22.17
CA TRP A 76 -0.52 -14.09 22.41
C TRP A 76 -1.30 -13.79 21.12
N THR A 77 -0.64 -13.47 20.00
CA THR A 77 -1.33 -13.13 18.75
C THR A 77 -2.00 -14.34 18.10
N ARG A 78 -1.43 -15.54 18.24
CA ARG A 78 -2.09 -16.80 17.83
C ARG A 78 -3.29 -17.12 18.71
N ALA A 79 -3.17 -16.97 20.03
CA ALA A 79 -4.29 -17.17 20.95
C ALA A 79 -5.43 -16.17 20.67
N LEU A 80 -5.09 -14.90 20.41
CA LEU A 80 -6.07 -13.88 20.00
C LEU A 80 -6.75 -14.28 18.69
N SER A 81 -5.98 -14.64 17.65
CA SER A 81 -6.54 -15.08 16.36
C SER A 81 -7.48 -16.26 16.53
N GLN A 82 -7.08 -17.30 17.29
CA GLN A 82 -7.94 -18.45 17.58
C GLN A 82 -9.19 -18.04 18.37
N ALA A 83 -9.06 -17.15 19.35
CA ALA A 83 -10.19 -16.69 20.16
C ALA A 83 -11.21 -15.91 19.33
N VAL A 84 -10.75 -15.08 18.38
CA VAL A 84 -11.61 -14.32 17.45
C VAL A 84 -12.25 -15.25 16.42
N LEU A 85 -11.47 -16.15 15.80
CA LEU A 85 -11.98 -17.06 14.77
C LEU A 85 -12.95 -18.11 15.34
N LYS A 86 -12.72 -18.61 16.56
CA LYS A 86 -13.58 -19.62 17.20
C LYS A 86 -14.85 -19.05 17.84
N ARG A 87 -14.92 -17.73 18.08
CA ARG A 87 -16.04 -17.12 18.83
C ARG A 87 -16.69 -16.03 17.98
N ARG A 88 -17.96 -16.23 17.62
CA ARG A 88 -18.81 -15.25 16.92
C ARG A 88 -19.28 -14.07 17.79
N GLN A 89 -18.68 -13.85 18.97
CA GLN A 89 -19.14 -12.85 19.94
C GLN A 89 -18.12 -11.74 20.13
N ARG A 90 -18.60 -10.49 20.07
CA ARG A 90 -17.82 -9.28 20.37
C ARG A 90 -17.29 -9.34 21.80
N ARG A 91 -16.06 -8.87 22.01
CA ARG A 91 -15.44 -8.76 23.34
C ARG A 91 -14.97 -7.34 23.57
N ALA A 92 -15.10 -6.89 24.82
CA ALA A 92 -14.44 -5.67 25.24
C ALA A 92 -12.92 -5.87 25.20
N CYS A 93 -12.21 -4.82 24.80
CA CYS A 93 -10.76 -4.75 24.90
C CYS A 93 -10.37 -3.42 25.57
N TRP A 94 -9.19 -3.42 26.18
CA TRP A 94 -8.59 -2.21 26.71
C TRP A 94 -7.66 -1.63 25.66
N VAL A 95 -7.84 -0.35 25.36
CA VAL A 95 -7.01 0.39 24.40
C VAL A 95 -6.22 1.44 25.15
N ARG A 96 -4.91 1.50 24.92
CA ARG A 96 -4.02 2.55 25.44
C ARG A 96 -3.33 3.21 24.26
N GLY A 97 -3.51 4.51 24.10
CA GLY A 97 -2.96 5.30 23.00
C GLY A 97 -3.77 6.58 22.75
N PRO A 98 -3.49 7.31 21.65
CA PRO A 98 -2.49 6.97 20.62
C PRO A 98 -1.05 7.22 21.09
N PHE A 99 -0.10 6.46 20.51
CA PHE A 99 1.32 6.78 20.54
C PHE A 99 1.69 7.46 19.22
N VAL A 100 2.56 8.47 19.27
CA VAL A 100 2.93 9.24 18.07
C VAL A 100 3.87 8.42 17.20
N SER A 101 3.45 8.13 15.96
CA SER A 101 4.30 7.49 14.95
C SER A 101 5.17 8.54 14.24
N PRO A 102 6.41 8.19 13.83
CA PRO A 102 7.23 9.01 12.92
C PRO A 102 6.52 9.38 11.62
N TYR A 103 5.51 8.61 11.19
CA TYR A 103 4.67 8.93 10.03
C TYR A 103 3.85 10.23 10.20
N ALA A 104 3.75 10.78 11.43
CA ALA A 104 3.16 12.11 11.66
C ALA A 104 3.88 13.23 10.91
N ALA A 105 5.15 13.02 10.51
CA ALA A 105 5.90 13.95 9.67
C ALA A 105 5.30 14.10 8.26
N ALA A 106 4.49 13.14 7.78
CA ALA A 106 3.89 13.18 6.44
C ALA A 106 3.12 14.48 6.13
N LYS A 107 2.54 15.11 7.16
CA LYS A 107 1.81 16.38 7.03
C LYS A 107 2.67 17.52 6.47
N ASP A 108 3.97 17.46 6.69
CA ASP A 108 4.93 18.53 6.37
C ASP A 108 5.47 18.42 4.93
N PHE A 109 5.12 17.37 4.16
CA PHE A 109 5.69 17.08 2.84
C PHE A 109 4.63 16.82 1.76
N SER A 110 4.82 17.37 0.57
CA SER A 110 3.87 17.20 -0.56
C SER A 110 4.16 15.98 -1.43
N GLN A 111 5.37 15.42 -1.37
CA GLN A 111 5.78 14.22 -2.10
C GLN A 111 6.23 13.15 -1.11
N LEU A 112 5.48 12.05 -1.04
CA LEU A 112 5.70 10.97 -0.08
C LEU A 112 6.07 9.68 -0.80
N ILE A 113 7.18 9.06 -0.38
CA ILE A 113 7.53 7.69 -0.76
C ILE A 113 7.36 6.82 0.49
N LEU A 114 6.38 5.93 0.45
CA LEU A 114 5.98 5.07 1.56
C LEU A 114 6.59 3.68 1.35
N TYR A 115 7.67 3.38 2.08
CA TYR A 115 8.29 2.07 2.10
C TYR A 115 7.69 1.21 3.21
N ALA A 116 7.27 0.00 2.87
CA ALA A 116 6.70 -0.94 3.81
C ALA A 116 7.24 -2.36 3.62
N SER A 117 7.40 -3.10 4.72
CA SER A 117 7.67 -4.53 4.69
C SER A 117 6.67 -5.33 5.52
N GLY A 118 6.08 -6.37 4.93
CA GLY A 118 5.08 -7.21 5.60
C GLY A 118 3.90 -6.38 6.13
N ILE A 119 3.58 -6.55 7.41
CA ILE A 119 2.51 -5.80 8.09
C ILE A 119 2.83 -4.32 8.28
N GLY A 120 4.09 -3.90 8.08
CA GLY A 120 4.49 -2.50 8.11
C GLY A 120 3.83 -1.61 7.04
N ILE A 121 2.95 -2.15 6.21
CA ILE A 121 2.09 -1.36 5.33
C ILE A 121 1.05 -0.53 6.10
N THR A 122 0.73 -0.88 7.34
CA THR A 122 -0.38 -0.25 8.07
C THR A 122 -0.20 1.25 8.34
N PRO A 123 0.99 1.79 8.71
CA PRO A 123 1.15 3.24 8.83
C PRO A 123 1.06 3.94 7.47
N ALA A 124 1.50 3.29 6.38
CA ALA A 124 1.36 3.83 5.03
C ALA A 124 -0.10 3.94 4.62
N LEU A 125 -0.93 2.93 4.92
CA LEU A 125 -2.38 2.99 4.73
C LEU A 125 -3.01 4.13 5.55
N GLY A 126 -2.56 4.32 6.78
CA GLY A 126 -2.99 5.44 7.63
C GLY A 126 -2.70 6.80 6.98
N VAL A 127 -1.49 7.01 6.44
CA VAL A 127 -1.13 8.24 5.73
C VAL A 127 -1.95 8.41 4.44
N MET A 128 -2.15 7.34 3.67
CA MET A 128 -2.97 7.41 2.45
C MET A 128 -4.41 7.81 2.78
N GLY A 129 -5.02 7.17 3.79
CA GLY A 129 -6.38 7.47 4.24
C GLY A 129 -6.55 8.87 4.83
N GLN A 130 -5.56 9.37 5.61
CA GLN A 130 -5.58 10.74 6.15
C GLN A 130 -5.59 11.82 5.07
N TYR A 131 -5.03 11.51 3.89
CA TYR A 131 -4.89 12.44 2.77
C TYR A 131 -5.56 11.92 1.50
N ALA A 132 -6.67 11.19 1.67
CA ALA A 132 -7.53 10.71 0.59
C ALA A 132 -8.01 11.89 -0.28
N GLY A 133 -7.96 11.72 -1.60
CA GLY A 133 -8.33 12.79 -2.56
C GLY A 133 -7.43 14.04 -2.56
N SER A 134 -6.39 14.12 -1.72
CA SER A 134 -5.46 15.25 -1.73
C SER A 134 -4.52 15.21 -2.95
N THR A 135 -4.03 16.38 -3.37
CA THR A 135 -3.05 16.52 -4.45
C THR A 135 -1.64 16.06 -4.06
N ARG A 136 -1.41 15.67 -2.79
CA ARG A 136 -0.11 15.15 -2.34
C ARG A 136 0.20 13.85 -3.07
N MET A 137 1.43 13.76 -3.55
CA MET A 137 1.94 12.55 -4.19
C MET A 137 2.24 11.51 -3.09
N LYS A 138 1.75 10.30 -3.30
CA LYS A 138 1.84 9.13 -2.43
C LYS A 138 2.25 7.95 -3.29
N PHE A 139 3.54 7.62 -3.24
CA PHE A 139 4.09 6.46 -3.91
C PHE A 139 4.32 5.35 -2.90
N LEU A 140 3.69 4.19 -3.06
CA LEU A 140 3.86 3.05 -2.17
C LEU A 140 4.88 2.05 -2.76
N VAL A 141 5.91 1.73 -1.99
CA VAL A 141 6.79 0.57 -2.20
C VAL A 141 6.53 -0.43 -1.09
N TRP A 142 5.92 -1.57 -1.42
CA TRP A 142 5.58 -2.57 -0.42
C TRP A 142 6.20 -3.93 -0.76
N SER A 143 7.00 -4.49 0.15
CA SER A 143 7.46 -5.87 0.03
C SER A 143 6.73 -6.80 1.01
N THR A 144 6.20 -7.91 0.52
CA THR A 144 5.53 -8.91 1.36
C THR A 144 5.81 -10.33 0.89
N ARG A 145 5.79 -11.28 1.83
CA ARG A 145 5.84 -12.73 1.53
C ARG A 145 4.46 -13.39 1.59
N SER A 146 3.44 -12.67 2.07
CA SER A 146 2.13 -13.22 2.36
C SER A 146 1.15 -12.90 1.24
N ALA A 147 0.76 -13.92 0.46
CA ALA A 147 -0.26 -13.78 -0.57
C ALA A 147 -1.64 -13.39 -0.01
N PRO A 148 -2.12 -13.95 1.12
CA PRO A 148 -3.36 -13.50 1.74
C PRO A 148 -3.34 -12.03 2.14
N MET A 149 -2.23 -11.56 2.72
CA MET A 149 -2.06 -10.16 3.10
C MET A 149 -2.12 -9.24 1.86
N LEU A 150 -1.46 -9.64 0.78
CA LEU A 150 -1.51 -8.90 -0.48
C LEU A 150 -2.95 -8.79 -1.02
N LYS A 151 -3.67 -9.91 -1.08
CA LYS A 151 -5.09 -9.94 -1.53
C LYS A 151 -5.99 -9.12 -0.61
N PHE A 152 -5.71 -9.10 0.68
CA PHE A 152 -6.49 -8.33 1.65
C PHE A 152 -6.32 -6.82 1.43
N PHE A 153 -5.08 -6.34 1.32
CA PHE A 153 -4.77 -4.91 1.26
C PHE A 153 -4.81 -4.30 -0.15
N ALA A 154 -4.66 -5.07 -1.22
CA ALA A 154 -4.65 -4.54 -2.59
C ALA A 154 -5.85 -3.62 -2.93
N PRO A 155 -7.10 -3.94 -2.53
CA PRO A 155 -8.24 -3.06 -2.78
C PRO A 155 -8.16 -1.69 -2.09
N LEU A 156 -7.33 -1.57 -1.04
CA LEU A 156 -7.20 -0.36 -0.22
C LEU A 156 -6.11 0.60 -0.74
N LEU A 157 -5.48 0.27 -1.88
CA LEU A 157 -4.35 1.03 -2.41
C LEU A 157 -4.78 2.09 -3.44
N GLY A 158 -6.08 2.34 -3.60
CA GLY A 158 -6.61 3.26 -4.62
C GLY A 158 -6.09 4.70 -4.51
N ASP A 159 -5.79 5.16 -3.30
CA ASP A 159 -5.28 6.52 -3.06
C ASP A 159 -3.78 6.69 -3.36
N ALA A 160 -3.04 5.61 -3.59
CA ALA A 160 -1.65 5.71 -4.05
C ALA A 160 -1.63 6.15 -5.52
N GLN A 161 -0.77 7.10 -5.90
CA GLN A 161 -0.55 7.39 -7.32
C GLN A 161 0.09 6.19 -8.03
N LEU A 162 0.96 5.47 -7.33
CA LEU A 162 1.44 4.16 -7.75
C LEU A 162 1.73 3.28 -6.53
N ALA A 163 1.32 2.03 -6.58
CA ALA A 163 1.64 0.99 -5.63
C ALA A 163 2.53 -0.06 -6.29
N MET A 164 3.83 0.01 -6.01
CA MET A 164 4.82 -0.97 -6.46
C MET A 164 5.01 -2.04 -5.38
N ILE A 165 4.50 -3.24 -5.68
CA ILE A 165 4.45 -4.36 -4.74
C ILE A 165 5.50 -5.40 -5.13
N PHE A 166 6.35 -5.77 -4.19
CA PHE A 166 7.37 -6.80 -4.33
C PHE A 166 6.97 -8.06 -3.53
N TYR A 167 6.29 -8.98 -4.21
CA TYR A 167 5.95 -10.27 -3.64
C TYR A 167 7.17 -11.19 -3.63
N THR A 168 7.64 -11.54 -2.43
CA THR A 168 8.83 -12.37 -2.21
C THR A 168 8.50 -13.73 -1.59
N GLY A 169 7.20 -14.06 -1.54
CA GLY A 169 6.69 -15.30 -0.97
C GLY A 169 6.96 -16.52 -1.85
N ARG A 170 6.80 -17.70 -1.27
CA ARG A 170 6.83 -18.98 -1.97
C ARG A 170 5.56 -19.77 -1.61
N PRO A 171 4.87 -20.39 -2.59
CA PRO A 171 5.14 -20.36 -4.03
C PRO A 171 4.92 -18.96 -4.65
N ARG A 172 5.39 -18.79 -5.90
CA ARG A 172 5.06 -17.62 -6.72
C ARG A 172 3.56 -17.59 -7.00
N LEU A 173 3.00 -16.40 -7.09
CA LEU A 173 1.63 -16.15 -7.53
C LEU A 173 1.49 -16.55 -8.99
N GLY A 174 0.39 -17.24 -9.30
CA GLY A 174 0.00 -17.53 -10.68
C GLY A 174 -0.48 -16.29 -11.42
N GLN A 175 -0.55 -16.35 -12.75
CA GLN A 175 -0.96 -15.20 -13.57
C GLN A 175 -2.37 -14.71 -13.20
N ALA A 176 -3.33 -15.62 -13.02
CA ALA A 176 -4.68 -15.27 -12.61
C ALA A 176 -4.74 -14.53 -11.26
N GLU A 177 -3.86 -14.86 -10.31
CA GLU A 177 -3.78 -14.15 -9.03
C GLU A 177 -3.19 -12.75 -9.20
N LEU A 178 -2.17 -12.61 -10.05
CA LEU A 178 -1.59 -11.31 -10.37
C LEU A 178 -2.64 -10.41 -11.04
N ASP A 179 -3.35 -10.93 -12.03
CA ASP A 179 -4.39 -10.19 -12.75
C ASP A 179 -5.53 -9.78 -11.81
N ALA A 180 -5.94 -10.66 -10.89
CA ALA A 180 -6.93 -10.33 -9.87
C ALA A 180 -6.48 -9.21 -8.92
N ILE A 181 -5.18 -9.13 -8.61
CA ILE A 181 -4.61 -8.08 -7.74
C ILE A 181 -4.45 -6.76 -8.51
N THR A 182 -3.90 -6.80 -9.73
CA THR A 182 -3.64 -5.59 -10.53
C THR A 182 -4.91 -4.99 -11.11
N SER A 183 -5.99 -5.77 -11.25
CA SER A 183 -7.32 -5.27 -11.62
C SER A 183 -8.05 -4.52 -10.50
N GLN A 184 -7.58 -4.60 -9.24
CA GLN A 184 -8.17 -3.83 -8.13
C GLN A 184 -7.98 -2.31 -8.29
N GLY A 185 -6.95 -1.89 -9.05
CA GLY A 185 -6.67 -0.50 -9.32
C GLY A 185 -5.62 -0.34 -10.41
N GLY A 186 -5.85 0.59 -11.35
CA GLY A 186 -4.92 0.85 -12.47
C GLY A 186 -3.52 1.32 -12.04
N ASN A 187 -3.31 1.54 -10.74
CA ASN A 187 -2.11 2.03 -10.10
C ASN A 187 -1.27 0.94 -9.41
N ILE A 188 -1.66 -0.35 -9.48
CA ILE A 188 -0.94 -1.44 -8.79
C ILE A 188 -0.03 -2.20 -9.77
N ILE A 189 1.24 -2.36 -9.39
CA ILE A 189 2.21 -3.22 -10.08
C ILE A 189 2.73 -4.27 -9.11
N VAL A 190 2.74 -5.54 -9.52
CA VAL A 190 3.29 -6.63 -8.71
C VAL A 190 4.52 -7.23 -9.39
N GLN A 191 5.65 -7.21 -8.68
CA GLN A 191 6.90 -7.86 -9.06
C GLN A 191 7.18 -9.04 -8.12
N GLN A 192 7.56 -10.19 -8.68
CA GLN A 192 7.81 -11.43 -7.92
C GLN A 192 9.30 -11.66 -7.59
N HIS A 193 10.00 -10.58 -7.25
CA HIS A 193 11.41 -10.57 -6.86
C HIS A 193 11.64 -9.56 -5.73
N ARG A 194 12.85 -9.55 -5.17
CA ARG A 194 13.24 -8.55 -4.17
C ARG A 194 13.44 -7.18 -4.84
N PRO A 195 13.06 -6.08 -4.18
CA PRO A 195 13.32 -4.74 -4.68
C PRO A 195 14.80 -4.38 -4.59
N ASP A 196 15.27 -3.62 -5.58
CA ASP A 196 16.38 -2.70 -5.37
C ASP A 196 15.79 -1.37 -4.89
N LEU A 197 15.71 -1.20 -3.57
CA LEU A 197 14.99 -0.08 -2.96
C LEU A 197 15.65 1.27 -3.23
N LEU A 198 16.98 1.29 -3.33
CA LEU A 198 17.75 2.50 -3.62
C LEU A 198 17.49 2.97 -5.05
N HIS A 199 17.61 2.05 -6.00
CA HIS A 199 17.31 2.35 -7.38
C HIS A 199 15.85 2.78 -7.55
N THR A 200 14.92 2.08 -6.88
CA THR A 200 13.49 2.42 -6.92
C THR A 200 13.24 3.85 -6.41
N LEU A 201 13.90 4.27 -5.33
CA LEU A 201 13.75 5.63 -4.79
C LEU A 201 14.11 6.69 -5.84
N GLU A 202 15.30 6.55 -6.43
CA GLU A 202 15.79 7.51 -7.41
C GLU A 202 14.96 7.48 -8.70
N GLU A 203 14.54 6.31 -9.17
CA GLU A 203 13.72 6.20 -10.39
C GLU A 203 12.35 6.87 -10.20
N VAL A 204 11.73 6.71 -9.04
CA VAL A 204 10.43 7.32 -8.73
C VAL A 204 10.54 8.83 -8.68
N MET A 205 11.53 9.35 -7.95
CA MET A 205 11.78 10.79 -7.89
C MET A 205 12.05 11.35 -9.29
N ARG A 206 12.93 10.68 -10.06
CA ARG A 206 13.29 11.14 -11.41
C ARG A 206 12.11 11.10 -12.37
N GLY A 207 11.29 10.07 -12.30
CA GLY A 207 10.08 9.95 -13.12
C GLY A 207 9.08 11.07 -12.81
N TYR A 208 8.82 11.33 -11.52
CA TYR A 208 7.91 12.38 -11.10
C TYR A 208 8.42 13.77 -11.51
N GLU A 209 9.68 14.09 -11.20
CA GLU A 209 10.24 15.42 -11.48
C GLU A 209 10.38 15.68 -12.99
N LYS A 210 10.71 14.66 -13.79
CA LYS A 210 10.67 14.78 -15.26
C LYS A 210 9.26 15.11 -15.75
N SER A 211 8.26 14.39 -15.25
CA SER A 211 6.86 14.59 -15.63
C SER A 211 6.37 15.97 -15.22
N ALA A 212 6.68 16.42 -14.00
CA ALA A 212 6.32 17.74 -13.49
C ALA A 212 6.99 18.88 -14.27
N ALA A 213 8.24 18.69 -14.69
CA ALA A 213 8.99 19.68 -15.48
C ALA A 213 8.71 19.60 -17.00
N GLY A 214 7.87 18.66 -17.47
CA GLY A 214 7.62 18.45 -18.89
C GLY A 214 8.86 18.01 -19.68
N ILE A 215 9.84 17.40 -19.02
CA ILE A 215 11.08 16.92 -19.63
C ILE A 215 10.78 15.62 -20.39
N SER A 216 11.23 15.54 -21.65
CA SER A 216 11.05 14.34 -22.45
C SER A 216 11.73 13.12 -21.83
N ARG A 217 11.22 11.92 -22.10
CA ARG A 217 11.73 10.64 -21.54
C ARG A 217 13.24 10.47 -21.71
N ALA A 218 13.77 10.90 -22.86
CA ALA A 218 15.20 10.83 -23.20
C ALA A 218 16.10 11.85 -22.48
N GLY A 219 15.54 12.87 -21.81
CA GLY A 219 16.34 13.85 -21.07
C GLY A 219 16.96 13.25 -19.83
N GLU A 220 18.24 13.49 -19.55
CA GLU A 220 18.82 13.18 -18.24
C GLU A 220 18.42 14.24 -17.22
N LEU A 221 17.91 13.80 -16.06
CA LEU A 221 17.62 14.66 -14.91
C LEU A 221 18.49 14.21 -13.75
N ASP A 222 19.44 15.03 -13.31
CA ASP A 222 20.21 14.76 -12.10
C ASP A 222 19.48 15.28 -10.86
N LEU A 223 19.00 14.36 -10.01
CA LEU A 223 18.27 14.69 -8.78
C LEU A 223 19.09 15.57 -7.82
N ARG A 224 20.42 15.48 -7.86
CA ARG A 224 21.30 16.28 -7.00
C ARG A 224 21.33 17.76 -7.38
N ARG A 225 20.87 18.07 -8.60
CA ARG A 225 20.81 19.45 -9.14
C ARG A 225 19.45 20.11 -8.94
N LEU A 226 18.48 19.40 -8.35
CA LEU A 226 17.20 19.98 -7.96
C LEU A 226 17.43 21.08 -6.91
N ASP A 227 16.65 22.15 -7.01
CA ASP A 227 16.73 23.24 -6.05
C ASP A 227 16.30 22.77 -4.65
N HIS A 228 16.64 23.58 -3.64
CA HIS A 228 16.37 23.24 -2.26
C HIS A 228 14.88 23.06 -1.96
N ASN A 229 14.00 23.88 -2.54
CA ASN A 229 12.57 23.83 -2.23
C ASN A 229 11.94 22.58 -2.79
N THR A 230 12.32 22.21 -4.02
CA THR A 230 11.87 20.95 -4.63
C THR A 230 12.26 19.76 -3.76
N ARG A 231 13.52 19.67 -3.31
CA ARG A 231 13.97 18.57 -2.46
C ARG A 231 13.34 18.55 -1.07
N ALA A 232 13.17 19.73 -0.45
CA ALA A 232 12.54 19.87 0.86
C ALA A 232 11.07 19.43 0.89
N ALA A 233 10.43 19.33 -0.29
CA ALA A 233 9.06 18.89 -0.42
C ALA A 233 8.90 17.35 -0.38
N TRP A 234 10.00 16.61 -0.57
CA TRP A 234 10.05 15.14 -0.54
C TRP A 234 10.33 14.56 0.84
N CYS A 235 9.65 13.45 1.15
CA CYS A 235 9.97 12.61 2.29
C CYS A 235 9.80 11.12 1.99
N ALA A 236 10.79 10.32 2.38
CA ALA A 236 10.72 8.87 2.42
C ALA A 236 10.35 8.39 3.83
N LEU A 237 9.31 7.58 3.95
CA LEU A 237 8.83 7.01 5.20
C LEU A 237 8.97 5.49 5.15
N TYR A 238 9.72 4.89 6.07
CA TYR A 238 9.92 3.44 6.13
C TYR A 238 9.25 2.80 7.35
N CYS A 239 8.52 1.71 7.13
CA CYS A 239 8.03 0.88 8.21
C CYS A 239 8.36 -0.60 7.96
N GLY A 240 9.14 -1.19 8.87
CA GLY A 240 9.57 -2.57 8.73
C GLY A 240 10.49 -3.07 9.84
N GLY A 241 10.99 -4.29 9.66
CA GLY A 241 11.90 -4.93 10.63
C GLY A 241 13.37 -4.97 10.23
N SER A 242 13.77 -4.34 9.11
CA SER A 242 15.15 -4.43 8.62
C SER A 242 15.92 -3.13 8.86
N HIS A 243 16.82 -3.16 9.83
CA HIS A 243 17.77 -2.07 10.08
C HIS A 243 18.64 -1.77 8.84
N ALA A 244 19.12 -2.79 8.15
CA ALA A 244 19.93 -2.60 6.94
C ALA A 244 19.18 -1.84 5.85
N ILE A 245 17.88 -2.10 5.65
CA ILE A 245 17.04 -1.36 4.70
C ILE A 245 16.86 0.09 5.17
N ARG A 246 16.57 0.29 6.47
CA ARG A 246 16.44 1.63 7.05
C ARG A 246 17.70 2.45 6.84
N ASP A 247 18.88 1.89 7.11
CA ASP A 247 20.17 2.59 7.02
C ASP A 247 20.49 2.95 5.56
N GLN A 248 20.19 2.05 4.62
CA GLN A 248 20.36 2.29 3.19
C GLN A 248 19.45 3.43 2.70
N LEU A 249 18.16 3.38 3.06
CA LEU A 249 17.20 4.42 2.68
C LEU A 249 17.54 5.77 3.30
N GLU A 250 17.96 5.78 4.57
CA GLU A 250 18.40 7.01 5.25
C GLU A 250 19.64 7.62 4.58
N GLY A 251 20.64 6.80 4.25
CA GLY A 251 21.83 7.25 3.54
C GLY A 251 21.50 7.88 2.19
N CYS A 252 20.66 7.21 1.40
CA CYS A 252 20.20 7.72 0.11
C CYS A 252 19.39 9.01 0.24
N ALA A 253 18.46 9.08 1.20
CA ALA A 253 17.68 10.28 1.45
C ALA A 253 18.57 11.47 1.84
N LYS A 254 19.60 11.22 2.67
CA LYS A 254 20.59 12.23 3.05
C LYS A 254 21.40 12.71 1.86
N ASP A 255 21.87 11.80 1.00
CA ASP A 255 22.63 12.14 -0.20
C ASP A 255 21.82 12.95 -1.21
N LEU A 256 20.51 12.69 -1.28
CA LEU A 256 19.57 13.45 -2.11
C LEU A 256 19.14 14.76 -1.45
N GLY A 257 19.24 14.89 -0.13
CA GLY A 257 18.79 16.07 0.62
C GLY A 257 17.27 16.13 0.80
N ILE A 258 16.62 14.98 0.96
CA ILE A 258 15.17 14.85 1.21
C ILE A 258 14.91 14.44 2.67
N GLY A 259 13.65 14.56 3.12
CA GLY A 259 13.23 14.07 4.43
C GLY A 259 13.26 12.55 4.52
N PHE A 260 13.58 12.01 5.71
CA PHE A 260 13.46 10.59 6.01
C PHE A 260 12.92 10.37 7.42
N GLN A 261 11.97 9.45 7.57
CA GLN A 261 11.55 8.92 8.87
C GLN A 261 11.39 7.41 8.79
N ALA A 262 11.60 6.73 9.91
CA ALA A 262 11.42 5.29 9.98
C ALA A 262 10.76 4.86 11.28
N GLU A 263 9.92 3.83 11.17
CA GLU A 263 9.37 3.08 12.29
C GLU A 263 9.87 1.63 12.18
N LEU A 264 10.61 1.19 13.20
CA LEU A 264 11.26 -0.12 13.22
C LEU A 264 10.60 -1.02 14.26
N PHE A 265 10.42 -2.28 13.89
CA PHE A 265 9.79 -3.27 14.76
C PHE A 265 10.53 -4.61 14.69
N ASP A 266 10.88 -5.12 15.87
CA ASP A 266 11.53 -6.43 16.06
C ASP A 266 10.51 -7.58 16.10
N TRP A 267 9.73 -7.76 15.02
CA TRP A 267 8.74 -8.84 14.90
C TRP A 267 9.26 -10.13 14.26
#